data_AF-A0A5K1CXN4-F1
#
_entry.id   AF-A0A5K1CXN4-F1
#
_cell.length_a   1.000
_cell.length_b   1.000
_cell.length_c   1.000
_cell.angle_alpha   90.00
_cell.angle_beta   90.00
_cell.angle_gamma   90.00
#
_symmetry.space_group_name_H-M   'P 1'
#
loop_
_entity.id
_entity.type
_entity.pdbx_description
1 polymer ?
#
loop_
_entity_poly.entity_id
_entity_poly.type
_entity_poly.pdbx_seq_one_letter_code
_entity_poly.pdbx_strand_id
1 'polypeptide(L)' 'AVCTEAGMFALRERRVHVTQEDFEMAVAKVMKKETEKNMSLRKLWK' A
#
# COMPACT_ATOMS: atom_id res chain seq x y z
N ALA A 1 -0.67 5.22 6.39
CA ALA A 1 -0.08 4.32 5.36
C ALA A 1 -0.85 4.41 4.05
N VAL A 2 -2.15 4.08 4.04
CA VAL A 2 -2.97 4.07 2.81
C VAL A 2 -3.05 5.45 2.14
N CYS A 3 -3.39 6.53 2.86
CA CYS A 3 -3.53 7.86 2.25
C CYS A 3 -2.22 8.39 1.64
N THR A 4 -1.08 8.07 2.26
CA THR A 4 0.25 8.43 1.72
C THR A 4 0.55 7.67 0.43
N GLU A 5 0.22 6.39 0.37
CA GLU A 5 0.42 5.57 -0.83
C GLU A 5 -0.52 5.97 -1.96
N ALA A 6 -1.79 6.28 -1.66
CA ALA A 6 -2.75 6.79 -2.64
C ALA A 6 -2.26 8.11 -3.26
N GLY A 7 -1.78 9.04 -2.44
CA GLY A 7 -1.14 10.27 -2.94
C GLY A 7 0.10 9.99 -3.81
N MET A 8 0.91 8.99 -3.46
CA MET A 8 2.08 8.62 -4.25
C MET A 8 1.70 7.97 -5.60
N PHE A 9 0.61 7.19 -5.66
CA PHE A 9 0.08 6.66 -6.92
C PHE A 9 -0.34 7.79 -7.85
N ALA A 10 -1.11 8.76 -7.36
CA ALA A 10 -1.48 9.94 -8.12
C ALA A 10 -0.26 10.73 -8.64
N LEU A 11 0.75 10.96 -7.78
CA LEU A 11 1.95 11.70 -8.15
C LEU A 11 2.78 11.01 -9.23
N ARG A 12 2.88 9.67 -9.23
CA ARG A 12 3.62 8.91 -10.27
C ARG A 12 3.01 9.10 -11.65
N GLU A 13 1.70 9.26 -11.71
CA GLU A 13 0.95 9.56 -12.93
C GLU A 13 0.85 11.07 -13.22
N ARG A 14 1.58 11.90 -12.49
CA ARG A 14 1.57 13.37 -12.61
C ARG A 14 0.19 13.99 -12.37
N ARG A 15 -0.66 13.33 -11.58
CA ARG A 15 -1.97 13.84 -11.13
C ARG A 15 -1.81 14.61 -9.82
N VAL A 16 -2.58 15.69 -9.68
CA VAL A 16 -2.63 16.53 -8.47
C VAL A 16 -3.86 16.26 -7.59
N HIS A 17 -4.82 15.50 -8.12
CA HIS A 17 -5.98 15.02 -7.39
C HIS A 17 -5.92 13.50 -7.28
N VAL A 18 -6.25 12.99 -6.10
CA VAL A 18 -6.34 11.56 -5.81
C VAL A 18 -7.71 11.06 -6.28
N THR A 19 -7.75 9.89 -6.90
CA THR A 19 -8.98 9.22 -7.33
C THR A 19 -9.30 8.03 -6.43
N GLN A 20 -10.49 7.45 -6.57
CA GLN A 20 -10.86 6.24 -5.83
C GLN A 20 -9.95 5.05 -6.16
N GLU A 21 -9.55 4.91 -7.43
CA GLU A 21 -8.66 3.83 -7.88
C GLU A 21 -7.31 3.86 -7.14
N ASP A 22 -6.77 5.06 -6.84
CA ASP A 22 -5.55 5.20 -6.04
C ASP A 22 -5.69 4.61 -4.63
N PHE A 23 -6.86 4.79 -4.02
CA PHE A 23 -7.16 4.22 -2.71
C PHE A 23 -7.29 2.70 -2.78
N GLU A 24 -7.97 2.17 -3.80
CA GLU A 24 -8.12 0.72 -3.99
C GLU A 24 -6.75 0.05 -4.17
N MET A 25 -5.86 0.64 -4.99
CA MET A 25 -4.48 0.19 -5.15
C MET A 25 -3.66 0.31 -3.86
N ALA A 26 -3.80 1.42 -3.12
CA ALA A 26 -3.09 1.65 -1.88
C ALA A 26 -3.49 0.66 -0.78
N VAL A 27 -4.78 0.35 -0.64
CA VAL A 27 -5.28 -0.65 0.32
C VAL A 27 -4.70 -2.02 -0.04
N ALA A 28 -4.82 -2.45 -1.30
CA ALA A 28 -4.29 -3.75 -1.74
C ALA A 28 -2.79 -3.88 -1.45
N LYS A 29 -2.00 -2.84 -1.74
CA LYS A 29 -0.56 -2.80 -1.47
C LYS A 29 -0.24 -2.88 0.03
N VAL A 30 -0.91 -2.10 0.86
CA VAL A 30 -0.62 -2.03 2.30
C VAL A 30 -1.00 -3.33 3.01
N MET A 31 -2.17 -3.90 2.70
CA MET A 31 -2.64 -5.15 3.31
C MET A 31 -1.76 -6.35 2.94
N LYS A 32 -1.28 -6.40 1.69
CA LYS A 32 -0.34 -7.44 1.26
C LYS A 32 0.98 -7.34 2.03
N LYS A 33 1.53 -6.13 2.18
CA LYS A 33 2.78 -5.89 2.93
C LYS A 33 2.66 -6.29 4.41
N GLU A 34 1.53 -6.03 5.05
CA GLU A 34 1.28 -6.44 6.44
C GLU A 34 1.26 -7.96 6.58
N THR A 35 0.58 -8.65 5.66
CA THR A 35 0.52 -10.11 5.62
C THR A 35 1.91 -10.73 5.44
N GLU A 36 2.72 -10.20 4.52
CA GLU A 36 4.09 -10.67 4.28
C GLU A 36 5.00 -10.46 5.50
N LYS A 37 4.89 -9.33 6.20
CA LYS A 37 5.63 -9.07 7.45
C LYS A 37 5.27 -10.07 8.55
N ASN A 38 3.99 -10.37 8.71
CA ASN A 38 3.55 -11.34 9.70
C ASN A 38 4.08 -12.75 9.39
N MET A 39 4.15 -13.12 8.11
CA MET A 39 4.75 -14.38 7.68
C MET A 39 6.26 -14.42 7.89
N SER A 40 7.00 -13.35 7.58
CA SER A 40 8.45 -13.32 7.74
C SER A 40 8.86 -13.37 9.22
N LEU A 41 8.14 -12.66 10.09
CA LEU A 41 8.33 -12.76 11.53
C LEU A 41 8.04 -14.19 12.01
N ARG A 42 6.90 -14.77 11.64
CA ARG A 42 6.58 -16.17 12.04
C ARG A 42 7.61 -17.19 11.56
N LYS A 43 8.30 -16.96 10.43
CA LYS A 43 9.39 -17.84 9.96
C LYS A 43 10.69 -17.65 10.73
N LEU A 44 10.95 -16.45 11.26
CA LEU A 44 12.19 -16.16 11.98
C LEU A 44 12.21 -16.75 13.39
N TRP A 45 11.04 -16.86 14.02
CA TRP A 45 10.89 -17.33 15.42
C TRP A 45 10.45 -18.80 15.53
N LYS A 46 10.58 -19.59 14.46
CA LYS A 46 10.15 -20.99 14.40
C LYS A 46 11.28 -21.91 13.95
#